data_AF-A0A284RDE2-F1
#
_entry.id   AF-A0A284RDE2-F1
#
_cell.length_a   1.000
_cell.length_b   1.000
_cell.length_c   1.000
_cell.angle_alpha   90.00
_cell.angle_beta   90.00
_cell.angle_gamma   90.00
#
_symmetry.space_group_name_H-M   'P 1'
#
loop_
_entity.id
_entity.type
_entity.pdbx_description
1 polymer ?
#
loop_
_entity_poly.entity_id
_entity_poly.type
_entity_poly.pdbx_seq_one_letter_code
_entity_poly.pdbx_strand_id
1 'polypeptide(L)'
;MPPDPPAAWEIVIPDANLWDNLKLKIIQEPLSSRATLSTSLDSLIIMVHTRFFQDADTKLKYQALKKLHQTDFKSGEVFFQKFKKLTLEADVIDNEGQMVSMIKEAVCKTAKDTIYMQPNVLPNTYNKWKHHILQIDYNYWLN
;
A
#
# COMPACT_ATOMS: atom_id res chain seq x y z
N MET A 1 -25.50 0.61 30.77
CA MET A 1 -24.22 0.18 30.20
C MET A 1 -24.37 0.23 28.69
N PRO A 2 -23.57 1.02 27.95
CA PRO A 2 -23.64 1.00 26.50
C PRO A 2 -23.00 -0.30 25.96
N PRO A 3 -23.47 -0.84 24.82
CA PRO A 3 -22.84 -1.99 24.20
C PRO A 3 -21.42 -1.63 23.72
N ASP A 4 -20.49 -2.57 23.84
CA ASP A 4 -19.13 -2.40 23.35
C ASP A 4 -19.13 -2.23 21.82
N PRO A 5 -18.26 -1.34 21.27
CA PRO A 5 -18.13 -1.20 19.83
C PRO A 5 -17.49 -2.48 19.23
N PRO A 6 -17.94 -2.93 18.05
CA PRO A 6 -17.40 -4.12 17.41
C PRO A 6 -15.92 -3.94 17.06
N ALA A 7 -15.16 -5.03 17.16
CA ALA A 7 -13.73 -5.03 16.87
C ALA A 7 -13.48 -4.72 15.38
N ALA A 8 -12.52 -3.83 15.10
CA ALA A 8 -12.21 -3.31 13.75
C ALA A 8 -11.67 -4.34 12.73
N TRP A 9 -11.72 -5.63 13.05
CA TRP A 9 -11.25 -6.74 12.20
C TRP A 9 -12.33 -7.81 11.94
N GLU A 10 -13.59 -7.58 12.32
CA GLU A 10 -14.70 -8.39 11.83
C GLU A 10 -14.92 -8.11 10.34
N ILE A 11 -14.21 -8.87 9.50
CA ILE A 11 -14.61 -9.07 8.11
C ILE A 11 -15.95 -9.80 8.20
N VAL A 12 -17.05 -9.07 7.98
CA VAL A 12 -18.33 -9.67 7.64
C VAL A 12 -18.09 -10.45 6.35
N ILE A 13 -17.82 -11.75 6.48
CA ILE A 13 -17.83 -12.66 5.35
C ILE A 13 -19.27 -12.64 4.85
N PRO A 14 -19.55 -12.25 3.59
CA PRO A 14 -20.87 -12.40 3.04
C PRO A 14 -21.19 -13.88 3.11
N ASP A 15 -22.22 -14.12 3.92
CA ASP A 15 -22.94 -15.33 4.21
C ASP A 15 -22.85 -16.39 3.08
N ALA A 16 -22.83 -17.67 3.45
CA ALA A 16 -22.56 -18.81 2.57
C ALA A 16 -23.57 -19.02 1.41
N ASN A 17 -24.42 -18.03 1.14
CA ASN A 17 -25.61 -18.07 0.32
C ASN A 17 -25.46 -17.39 -1.06
N LEU A 18 -24.39 -16.63 -1.34
CA LEU A 18 -24.13 -16.10 -2.70
C LEU A 18 -23.76 -17.24 -3.66
N TRP A 19 -22.88 -18.14 -3.21
CA TRP A 19 -22.36 -19.23 -4.03
C TRP A 19 -23.42 -20.31 -4.31
N ASP A 20 -24.25 -20.61 -3.31
CA ASP A 20 -25.34 -21.58 -3.46
C ASP A 20 -26.49 -21.04 -4.32
N ASN A 21 -26.79 -19.74 -4.26
CA ASN A 21 -27.75 -19.10 -5.17
C ASN A 21 -27.24 -19.08 -6.62
N LEU A 22 -25.96 -18.79 -6.84
CA LEU A 22 -25.35 -18.82 -8.18
C LEU A 22 -25.40 -20.22 -8.79
N LYS A 23 -25.07 -21.25 -8.00
CA LYS A 23 -25.15 -22.66 -8.46
C LYS A 23 -26.57 -23.06 -8.87
N LEU A 24 -27.58 -22.73 -8.06
CA LEU A 24 -28.98 -23.07 -8.36
C LEU A 24 -29.48 -22.39 -9.65
N LYS A 25 -29.07 -21.16 -9.90
CA LYS A 25 -29.46 -20.39 -11.10
C LYS A 25 -28.87 -20.96 -12.39
N ILE A 26 -27.64 -21.49 -12.33
CA ILE A 26 -26.97 -22.15 -13.48
C ILE A 26 -27.66 -23.46 -13.86
N ILE A 27 -28.20 -24.19 -12.88
CA ILE A 27 -28.84 -25.50 -13.09
C ILE A 27 -30.19 -25.37 -13.80
N GLN A 28 -30.96 -24.30 -13.59
CA GLN A 28 -32.32 -24.16 -14.13
C GLN A 28 -32.44 -23.45 -15.50
N GLU A 29 -31.38 -22.86 -16.04
CA GLU A 29 -31.46 -22.06 -17.27
C GLU A 29 -31.29 -22.85 -18.59
N PRO A 30 -31.96 -22.42 -19.69
CA PRO A 30 -31.84 -23.05 -21.01
C PRO A 30 -30.42 -22.92 -21.61
N LEU A 31 -30.09 -23.83 -22.53
CA LEU A 31 -28.73 -24.02 -23.09
C LEU A 31 -28.11 -22.74 -23.70
N SER A 32 -28.94 -21.85 -24.24
CA SER A 32 -28.51 -20.59 -24.86
C SER A 32 -28.16 -19.50 -23.82
N SER A 33 -28.84 -19.45 -22.67
CA SER A 33 -28.51 -18.51 -21.61
C SER A 33 -27.41 -19.03 -20.68
N ARG A 34 -27.22 -20.37 -20.59
CA ARG A 34 -26.02 -20.98 -19.97
C ARG A 34 -24.70 -20.58 -20.63
N ALA A 35 -24.64 -20.47 -21.96
CA ALA A 35 -23.42 -20.01 -22.65
C ALA A 35 -23.08 -18.56 -22.27
N THR A 36 -24.10 -17.71 -22.18
CA THR A 36 -23.99 -16.30 -21.79
C THR A 36 -23.61 -16.15 -20.30
N LEU A 37 -24.17 -16.99 -19.43
CA LEU A 37 -23.79 -17.08 -18.01
C LEU A 37 -22.37 -17.61 -17.83
N SER A 38 -21.92 -18.57 -18.64
CA SER A 38 -20.54 -19.08 -18.62
C SER A 38 -19.56 -17.96 -18.94
N THR A 39 -19.78 -17.21 -20.02
CA THR A 39 -18.92 -16.06 -20.38
C THR A 39 -18.97 -14.94 -19.32
N SER A 40 -20.13 -14.71 -18.70
CA SER A 40 -20.29 -13.77 -17.59
C SER A 40 -19.57 -14.23 -16.31
N LEU A 41 -19.57 -15.53 -16.03
CA LEU A 41 -18.88 -16.14 -14.89
C LEU A 41 -17.38 -16.11 -15.11
N ASP A 42 -16.90 -16.46 -16.31
CA ASP A 42 -15.49 -16.40 -16.68
C ASP A 42 -14.96 -14.97 -16.58
N SER A 43 -15.74 -13.98 -17.06
CA SER A 43 -15.40 -12.56 -16.92
C SER A 43 -15.38 -12.10 -15.46
N LEU A 44 -16.31 -12.58 -14.63
CA LEU A 44 -16.33 -12.29 -13.19
C LEU A 44 -15.11 -12.90 -12.49
N ILE A 45 -14.79 -14.16 -12.79
CA ILE A 45 -13.63 -14.87 -12.23
C ILE A 45 -12.34 -14.14 -12.61
N ILE A 46 -12.17 -13.77 -13.89
CA ILE A 46 -11.01 -13.01 -14.35
C ILE A 46 -10.94 -11.66 -13.62
N MET A 47 -12.05 -10.92 -13.53
CA MET A 47 -12.08 -9.62 -12.83
C MET A 47 -11.72 -9.75 -11.34
N VAL A 48 -12.31 -10.71 -10.64
CA VAL A 48 -12.03 -10.94 -9.21
C VAL A 48 -10.58 -11.37 -9.01
N HIS A 49 -10.09 -12.27 -9.86
CA HIS A 49 -8.70 -12.74 -9.81
C HIS A 49 -7.74 -11.58 -10.09
N THR A 50 -7.94 -10.80 -11.16
CA THR A 50 -7.10 -9.63 -11.46
C THR A 50 -7.10 -8.63 -10.32
N ARG A 51 -8.26 -8.27 -9.76
CA ARG A 51 -8.35 -7.32 -8.63
C ARG A 51 -7.68 -7.86 -7.38
N PHE A 52 -7.90 -9.13 -7.04
CA PHE A 52 -7.30 -9.74 -5.86
C PHE A 52 -5.77 -9.79 -5.95
N PHE A 53 -5.22 -10.17 -7.10
CA PHE A 53 -3.78 -10.20 -7.30
C PHE A 53 -3.16 -8.80 -7.36
N GLN A 54 -3.85 -7.83 -7.96
CA GLN A 54 -3.43 -6.42 -7.92
C GLN A 54 -3.41 -5.88 -6.48
N ASP A 55 -4.44 -6.17 -5.68
CA ASP A 55 -4.50 -5.74 -4.28
C ASP A 55 -3.44 -6.43 -3.42
N ALA A 56 -3.23 -7.73 -3.60
CA ALA A 56 -2.18 -8.48 -2.92
C ALA A 56 -0.77 -7.97 -3.27
N ASP A 57 -0.50 -7.69 -4.54
CA ASP A 57 0.77 -7.13 -5.01
C ASP A 57 1.00 -5.72 -4.46
N THR A 58 -0.02 -4.86 -4.52
CA THR A 58 0.00 -3.50 -3.95
C THR A 58 0.26 -3.55 -2.44
N LYS A 59 -0.41 -4.45 -1.72
CA LYS A 59 -0.21 -4.66 -0.28
C LYS A 59 1.21 -5.15 0.03
N LEU A 60 1.77 -6.05 -0.78
CA LEU A 60 3.13 -6.55 -0.60
C LEU A 60 4.16 -5.42 -0.82
N LYS A 61 3.95 -4.57 -1.83
CA LYS A 61 4.80 -3.40 -2.10
C LYS A 61 4.70 -2.35 -1.00
N TYR A 62 3.50 -2.11 -0.47
CA TYR A 62 3.29 -1.25 0.69
C TYR A 62 4.04 -1.79 1.93
N GLN A 63 4.01 -3.10 2.15
CA GLN A 63 4.79 -3.74 3.22
C GLN A 63 6.30 -3.60 2.99
N ALA A 64 6.78 -3.74 1.76
CA ALA A 64 8.18 -3.50 1.42
C ALA A 64 8.59 -2.05 1.67
N LEU A 65 7.72 -1.08 1.34
CA LEU A 65 7.92 0.34 1.58
C LEU A 65 8.00 0.65 3.09
N LYS A 66 7.14 0.04 3.91
CA LYS A 66 7.19 0.18 5.38
C LYS A 66 8.44 -0.40 6.03
N LYS A 67 9.06 -1.39 5.40
CA LYS A 67 10.29 -2.01 5.89
C LYS A 67 11.54 -1.21 5.48
N LEU A 68 11.40 -0.27 4.58
CA LEU A 68 12.50 0.53 4.07
C LEU A 68 13.02 1.47 5.16
N HIS A 69 14.34 1.48 5.36
CA HIS A 69 14.98 2.36 6.31
C HIS A 69 16.12 3.13 5.64
N GLN A 70 16.28 4.44 5.90
CA GLN A 70 17.35 5.22 5.27
C GLN A 70 18.74 4.68 5.62
N THR A 71 18.95 4.21 6.84
CA THR A 71 20.25 3.67 7.30
C THR A 71 20.65 2.36 6.61
N ASP A 72 19.71 1.67 5.94
CA ASP A 72 20.03 0.45 5.17
C ASP A 72 20.77 0.77 3.87
N PHE A 73 20.85 2.05 3.50
CA PHE A 73 21.46 2.52 2.27
C PHE A 73 22.73 3.32 2.54
N LYS A 74 23.69 3.21 1.62
CA LYS A 74 24.95 3.94 1.69
C LYS A 74 24.81 5.44 1.41
N SER A 75 23.68 5.86 0.83
CA SER A 75 23.38 7.24 0.47
C SER A 75 21.88 7.44 0.31
N GLY A 76 21.40 8.61 0.70
CA GLY A 76 20.04 9.08 0.55
C GLY A 76 19.58 9.11 -0.90
N GLU A 77 20.47 9.33 -1.88
CA GLU A 77 20.08 9.28 -3.29
C GLU A 77 19.63 7.86 -3.70
N VAL A 78 20.38 6.83 -3.29
CA VAL A 78 20.02 5.43 -3.54
C VAL A 78 18.73 5.05 -2.82
N PHE A 79 18.56 5.53 -1.59
CA PHE A 79 17.32 5.41 -0.83
C PHE A 79 16.13 6.03 -1.59
N PHE A 80 16.24 7.28 -2.06
CA PHE A 80 15.15 7.97 -2.74
C PHE A 80 14.80 7.36 -4.09
N GLN A 81 15.77 6.80 -4.82
CA GLN A 81 15.49 6.05 -6.04
C GLN A 81 14.65 4.80 -5.74
N LYS A 82 15.02 4.04 -4.71
CA LYS A 82 14.27 2.84 -4.30
C LYS A 82 12.88 3.20 -3.74
N PHE A 83 12.80 4.26 -2.94
CA PHE A 83 11.55 4.78 -2.38
C PHE A 83 10.58 5.24 -3.47
N LYS A 84 11.06 6.00 -4.47
CA LYS A 84 10.24 6.45 -5.60
C LYS A 84 9.74 5.29 -6.47
N LYS A 85 10.58 4.28 -6.69
CA LYS A 85 10.19 3.06 -7.41
C LYS A 85 9.05 2.33 -6.69
N LEU A 86 9.17 2.12 -5.38
CA LEU A 86 8.15 1.40 -4.60
C LEU A 86 6.85 2.19 -4.44
N THR A 87 6.92 3.51 -4.32
CA THR A 87 5.72 4.37 -4.26
C THR A 87 4.98 4.42 -5.58
N LEU A 88 5.69 4.40 -6.72
CA LEU A 88 5.07 4.24 -8.04
C LEU A 88 4.42 2.85 -8.19
N GLU A 89 5.13 1.80 -7.79
CA GLU A 89 4.65 0.43 -7.87
C GLU A 89 3.44 0.15 -6.96
N ALA A 90 3.31 0.89 -5.85
CA ALA A 90 2.20 0.83 -4.90
C ALA A 90 1.08 1.83 -5.20
N ASP A 91 1.18 2.61 -6.28
CA ASP A 91 0.20 3.63 -6.68
C ASP A 91 -0.07 4.73 -5.61
N VAL A 92 1.00 5.13 -4.90
CA VAL A 92 0.93 6.14 -3.80
C VAL A 92 1.53 7.50 -4.21
N ILE A 93 2.19 7.56 -5.37
CA ILE A 93 3.07 8.67 -5.75
C ILE A 93 2.39 10.05 -5.85
N ASP A 94 1.07 10.10 -6.08
CA ASP A 94 0.32 11.35 -6.24
C ASP A 94 -0.33 11.86 -4.93
N ASN A 95 -0.12 11.17 -3.81
CA ASN A 95 -0.62 11.58 -2.50
C ASN A 95 0.50 12.15 -1.62
N GLU A 96 0.72 13.45 -1.71
CA GLU A 96 1.75 14.19 -0.96
C GLU A 96 1.72 13.91 0.55
N GLY A 97 0.52 13.86 1.15
CA GLY A 97 0.35 13.58 2.57
C GLY A 97 0.80 12.17 2.96
N GLN A 98 0.46 11.17 2.14
CA GLN A 98 0.94 9.80 2.32
C GLN A 98 2.45 9.69 2.10
N MET A 99 2.99 10.33 1.05
CA MET A 99 4.43 10.34 0.79
C MET A 99 5.22 10.94 1.95
N VAL A 100 4.77 12.06 2.53
CA VAL A 100 5.39 12.68 3.71
C VAL A 100 5.34 11.76 4.92
N SER A 101 4.19 11.13 5.17
CA SER A 101 4.05 10.17 6.29
C SER A 101 5.01 8.99 6.13
N MET A 102 5.12 8.45 4.92
CA MET A 102 5.99 7.31 4.63
C MET A 102 7.47 7.64 4.74
N ILE A 103 7.90 8.82 4.27
CA ILE A 103 9.29 9.25 4.47
C ILE A 103 9.60 9.41 5.95
N LYS A 104 8.72 10.06 6.71
CA LYS A 104 8.89 10.21 8.15
C LYS A 104 9.08 8.86 8.82
N GLU A 105 8.25 7.87 8.48
CA GLU A 105 8.37 6.52 9.05
C GLU A 105 9.65 5.80 8.61
N ALA A 106 10.06 5.95 7.33
CA ALA A 106 11.25 5.30 6.79
C ALA A 106 12.57 5.92 7.28
N VAL A 107 12.54 7.18 7.73
CA VAL A 107 13.72 7.95 8.12
C VAL A 107 13.81 8.11 9.62
N CYS A 108 12.68 8.21 10.34
CA CYS A 108 12.62 8.46 11.78
C CYS A 108 12.14 7.24 12.58
N LYS A 109 12.54 6.03 12.19
CA LYS A 109 12.01 4.80 12.79
C LYS A 109 12.66 4.47 14.14
N THR A 110 13.88 4.93 14.36
CA THR A 110 14.60 4.71 15.63
C THR A 110 14.93 6.03 16.34
N ALA A 111 15.08 5.98 17.66
CA ALA A 111 15.46 7.16 18.45
C ALA A 111 16.83 7.76 18.04
N LYS A 112 17.68 6.98 17.35
CA LYS A 112 18.96 7.42 16.79
C LYS A 112 18.81 8.32 15.56
N ASP A 113 17.64 8.31 14.92
CA ASP A 113 17.35 9.10 13.73
C ASP A 113 16.88 10.53 14.05
N THR A 114 17.10 10.97 15.29
CA THR A 114 16.80 12.32 15.78
C THR A 114 17.56 13.40 14.99
N ILE A 115 18.65 13.05 14.32
CA ILE A 115 19.37 13.94 13.38
C ILE A 115 18.45 14.45 12.25
N TYR A 116 17.47 13.66 11.80
CA TYR A 116 16.49 14.06 10.79
C TYR A 116 15.31 14.86 11.35
N MET A 117 15.23 14.97 12.69
CA MET A 117 14.26 15.80 13.39
C MET A 117 14.86 17.13 13.89
N GLN A 118 16.12 17.42 13.53
CA GLN A 118 16.83 18.62 14.01
C GLN A 118 16.41 19.99 13.47
N PRO A 119 15.65 20.19 12.37
CA PRO A 119 15.25 21.54 12.03
C PRO A 119 14.17 22.02 13.01
N ASN A 120 14.29 23.28 13.45
CA ASN A 120 13.27 23.99 14.25
C ASN A 120 11.87 23.95 13.61
N VAL A 121 11.78 23.62 12.31
CA VAL A 121 10.54 23.37 11.59
C VAL A 121 10.67 22.06 10.81
N LEU A 122 9.85 21.06 11.17
CA LEU A 122 9.76 19.79 10.45
C LEU A 122 9.29 20.01 9.01
N PRO A 123 9.92 19.38 8.01
CA PRO A 123 9.45 19.44 6.63
C PRO A 123 8.00 18.94 6.51
N ASN A 124 7.18 19.70 5.77
CA ASN A 124 5.76 19.40 5.55
C ASN A 124 5.43 18.91 4.13
N THR A 125 6.44 18.77 3.28
CA THR A 125 6.32 18.30 1.89
C THR A 125 7.43 17.30 1.60
N TYR A 126 7.17 16.37 0.68
CA TYR A 126 8.09 15.35 0.20
C TYR A 126 9.40 15.98 -0.29
N ASN A 127 9.32 17.04 -1.09
CA ASN A 127 10.51 17.70 -1.64
C ASN A 127 11.39 18.33 -0.55
N LYS A 128 10.79 18.93 0.49
CA LYS A 128 11.56 19.45 1.62
C LYS A 128 12.19 18.33 2.44
N TRP A 129 11.49 17.21 2.63
CA TRP A 129 12.07 16.02 3.25
C TRP A 129 13.26 15.49 2.46
N LYS A 130 13.11 15.34 1.14
CA LYS A 130 14.17 14.90 0.23
C LYS A 130 15.40 15.80 0.33
N HIS A 131 15.20 17.12 0.23
CA HIS A 131 16.28 18.07 0.32
C HIS A 131 17.00 18.01 1.67
N HIS A 132 16.24 17.94 2.77
CA HIS A 132 16.79 17.88 4.12
C HIS A 132 17.66 16.64 4.36
N ILE A 133 17.21 15.47 3.93
CA ILE A 133 17.96 14.21 4.09
C ILE A 133 19.23 14.20 3.24
N LEU A 134 19.14 14.64 1.98
CA LEU A 134 20.31 14.76 1.11
C LEU A 134 21.34 15.75 1.66
N GLN A 135 20.89 16.83 2.30
CA GLN A 135 21.77 17.80 2.95
C GLN A 135 22.50 17.19 4.15
N ILE A 136 21.80 16.40 4.98
CA ILE A 136 22.41 15.69 6.11
C ILE A 136 23.45 14.68 5.62
N ASP A 137 23.10 13.87 4.61
CA ASP A 137 24.04 12.90 4.04
C ASP A 137 25.28 13.59 3.46
N TYR A 138 25.10 14.66 2.69
CA TYR A 138 26.22 15.42 2.13
C TYR A 138 27.16 15.96 3.22
N ASN A 139 26.60 16.51 4.30
CA ASN A 139 27.38 17.02 5.43
C ASN A 139 28.13 15.91 6.18
N TYR A 140 27.59 14.69 6.23
CA TYR A 140 28.28 13.54 6.83
C TYR A 140 29.50 13.12 6.02
N TRP A 141 29.43 13.16 4.68
CA TRP A 141 30.54 12.80 3.80
C TRP A 141 31.66 13.86 3.74
N LEU A 142 31.40 15.08 4.20
CA LEU A 142 32.38 16.19 4.24
C LEU A 142 33.21 16.25 5.54
N ASN A 143 32.77 15.56 6.60
CA ASN A 143 33.45 15.48 7.89
C ASN A 143 34.23 14.15 8.03
#